data_AF-A0A438KA41-F1
#
_entry.id   AF-A0A438KA41-F1
#
_cell.length_a   1.000
_cell.length_b   1.000
_cell.length_c   1.000
_cell.angle_alpha   90.00
_cell.angle_beta   90.00
_cell.angle_gamma   90.00
#
_symmetry.space_group_name_H-M   'P 1'
#
loop_
_entity.id
_entity.type
_entity.pdbx_description
1 polymer ?
#
loop_
_entity_poly.entity_id
_entity_poly.type
_entity_poly.pdbx_seq_one_letter_code
_entity_poly.pdbx_strand_id
1 'polypeptide(L)'
;MGTGSDSDSEGNGWGRARGILVKAAVLIGGAILLKRLTKSTTRWDHARFVSHSLSGEKFSMEQASRDPDNYFNFRMVTCPAAELVDGSRVLYFEQAFWRTPSKPFRQRFYMVKPCPKEMKCDVELSSYAIRDVEEYKNFCDRSKASAHFLRKL
;
A
#
# COMPACT_ATOMS: atom_id res chain seq x y z
N MET A 1 -76.08 -33.66 -10.97
CA MET A 1 -74.92 -34.27 -10.29
C MET A 1 -73.77 -34.29 -11.30
N GLY A 2 -72.72 -33.50 -11.07
CA GLY A 2 -71.60 -33.35 -12.00
C GLY A 2 -70.49 -32.49 -11.40
N THR A 3 -69.49 -33.18 -10.83
CA THR A 3 -68.08 -32.82 -10.59
C THR A 3 -67.68 -31.33 -10.58
N GLY A 4 -67.54 -30.78 -9.38
CA GLY A 4 -66.58 -29.69 -9.11
C GLY A 4 -65.26 -30.33 -8.67
N SER A 5 -64.26 -30.29 -9.55
CA SER A 5 -62.90 -30.70 -9.24
C SER A 5 -62.19 -29.53 -8.57
N ASP A 6 -62.22 -29.47 -7.24
CA ASP A 6 -61.34 -28.60 -6.47
C ASP A 6 -59.92 -29.17 -6.53
N SER A 7 -59.17 -28.77 -7.55
CA SER A 7 -57.71 -28.88 -7.58
C SER A 7 -57.10 -27.62 -6.96
N ASP A 8 -57.40 -27.38 -5.69
CA ASP A 8 -56.60 -26.49 -4.87
C ASP A 8 -55.60 -27.35 -4.12
N SER A 9 -54.31 -27.20 -4.42
CA SER A 9 -53.19 -27.21 -3.46
C SER A 9 -51.88 -27.63 -4.11
N GLU A 10 -51.27 -26.81 -4.95
CA GLU A 10 -49.80 -26.89 -5.17
C GLU A 10 -49.27 -25.61 -5.82
N GLY A 11 -49.22 -24.50 -5.07
CA GLY A 11 -48.76 -23.23 -5.65
C GLY A 11 -48.03 -22.26 -4.72
N ASN A 12 -48.00 -22.50 -3.40
CA ASN A 12 -47.61 -21.43 -2.45
C ASN A 12 -46.22 -21.61 -1.81
N GLY A 13 -45.59 -22.78 -1.96
CA GLY A 13 -44.27 -23.06 -1.36
C GLY A 13 -43.09 -22.42 -2.11
N TRP A 14 -43.12 -22.47 -3.44
CA TRP A 14 -42.02 -22.01 -4.30
C TRP A 14 -41.86 -20.49 -4.29
N GLY A 15 -42.96 -19.73 -4.32
CA GLY A 15 -42.95 -18.27 -4.26
C GLY A 15 -42.46 -17.75 -2.90
N ARG A 16 -42.84 -18.42 -1.82
CA ARG A 16 -42.42 -18.09 -0.45
C ARG A 16 -40.94 -18.42 -0.21
N ALA A 17 -40.45 -19.56 -0.71
CA ALA A 17 -39.04 -19.93 -0.65
C ALA A 17 -38.15 -18.98 -1.48
N ARG A 18 -38.57 -18.60 -2.70
CA ARG A 18 -37.88 -17.58 -3.50
C ARG A 18 -37.83 -16.23 -2.80
N GLY A 19 -38.93 -15.81 -2.16
CA GLY A 19 -38.97 -14.56 -1.40
C GLY A 19 -37.99 -14.54 -0.23
N ILE A 20 -37.82 -15.66 0.48
CA ILE A 20 -36.86 -15.80 1.58
C ILE A 20 -35.42 -15.75 1.06
N LEU A 21 -35.12 -16.46 -0.03
CA LEU A 21 -33.78 -16.46 -0.65
C LEU A 21 -33.36 -15.07 -1.12
N VAL A 22 -34.27 -14.32 -1.76
CA VAL A 22 -33.99 -12.95 -2.20
C VAL A 22 -33.73 -12.02 -1.01
N LYS A 23 -34.54 -12.12 0.06
CA LYS A 23 -34.32 -11.32 1.29
C LYS A 23 -32.98 -11.66 1.93
N ALA A 24 -32.62 -12.94 2.02
CA ALA A 24 -31.32 -13.36 2.55
C ALA A 24 -30.16 -12.83 1.70
N ALA A 25 -30.27 -12.92 0.37
CA ALA A 25 -29.26 -12.38 -0.55
C ALA A 25 -29.09 -10.86 -0.42
N VAL A 26 -30.19 -10.11 -0.28
CA VAL A 26 -30.17 -8.65 -0.07
C VAL A 26 -29.56 -8.29 1.28
N LEU A 27 -29.89 -9.00 2.36
CA LEU A 27 -29.33 -8.75 3.70
C LEU A 27 -27.83 -9.06 3.74
N ILE A 28 -27.41 -10.19 3.19
CA ILE A 28 -26.00 -10.59 3.12
C ILE A 28 -25.22 -9.61 2.22
N GLY A 29 -25.75 -9.31 1.03
CA GLY A 29 -25.15 -8.36 0.10
C GLY A 29 -25.05 -6.95 0.68
N GLY A 30 -26.11 -6.49 1.34
CA GLY A 30 -26.15 -5.20 2.03
C GLY A 30 -25.15 -5.11 3.19
N ALA A 31 -25.03 -6.16 4.00
CA ALA A 31 -24.04 -6.23 5.08
C ALA A 31 -22.60 -6.23 4.56
N ILE A 32 -22.32 -6.95 3.47
CA ILE A 32 -21.00 -6.95 2.82
C ILE A 32 -20.68 -5.58 2.24
N LEU A 33 -21.64 -4.94 1.56
CA LEU A 33 -21.46 -3.61 0.98
C LEU A 33 -21.20 -2.57 2.07
N LEU A 34 -22.02 -2.56 3.12
CA LEU A 34 -21.83 -1.68 4.27
C LEU A 34 -20.46 -1.88 4.90
N LYS A 35 -20.04 -3.12 5.17
CA LYS A 35 -18.71 -3.42 5.73
C LYS A 35 -17.56 -2.95 4.85
N ARG A 36 -17.72 -2.97 3.53
CA ARG A 36 -16.72 -2.42 2.59
C ARG A 36 -16.71 -0.89 2.61
N LEU A 37 -17.87 -0.26 2.65
CA LEU A 37 -18.01 1.21 2.67
C LEU A 37 -17.64 1.84 4.02
N THR A 38 -17.76 1.09 5.13
CA THR A 38 -17.42 1.56 6.48
C THR A 38 -16.02 1.16 6.94
N LYS A 39 -15.18 0.61 6.06
CA LYS A 39 -13.81 0.26 6.41
C LYS A 39 -13.02 1.54 6.71
N SER A 40 -12.92 1.88 7.98
CA SER A 40 -12.11 2.99 8.48
C SER A 40 -10.63 2.76 8.15
N THR A 41 -10.01 3.73 7.48
CA THR A 41 -8.57 3.72 7.24
C THR A 41 -7.84 4.12 8.52
N THR A 42 -6.94 3.27 8.98
CA THR A 42 -6.11 3.59 10.15
C THR A 42 -4.88 4.38 9.73
N ARG A 43 -4.24 5.10 10.67
CA ARG A 43 -2.93 5.74 10.41
C ARG A 43 -1.87 4.73 9.96
N TRP A 44 -1.97 3.47 10.40
CA TRP A 44 -1.13 2.37 9.92
C TRP A 44 -1.36 2.04 8.44
N ASP A 45 -2.61 2.11 7.96
CA ASP A 45 -2.91 1.93 6.55
C ASP A 45 -2.34 3.08 5.71
N HIS A 46 -2.40 4.32 6.21
CA HIS A 46 -1.76 5.46 5.57
C HIS A 46 -0.23 5.33 5.54
N ALA A 47 0.41 4.92 6.65
CA ALA A 47 1.86 4.70 6.68
C ALA A 47 2.28 3.60 5.71
N ARG A 48 1.49 2.51 5.60
CA ARG A 48 1.72 1.45 4.61
C ARG A 48 1.58 1.97 3.18
N PHE A 49 0.57 2.79 2.91
CA PHE A 49 0.36 3.41 1.61
C PHE A 49 1.54 4.31 1.23
N VAL A 50 1.96 5.23 2.11
CA VAL A 50 3.10 6.11 1.90
C VAL A 50 4.38 5.32 1.64
N SER A 51 4.66 4.31 2.47
CA SER A 51 5.81 3.43 2.28
C SER A 51 5.81 2.74 0.90
N HIS A 52 4.64 2.28 0.45
CA HIS A 52 4.51 1.66 -0.86
C HIS A 52 4.69 2.67 -2.00
N SER A 53 4.11 3.87 -1.89
CA SER A 53 4.22 4.93 -2.89
C SER A 53 5.66 5.42 -3.06
N LEU A 54 6.42 5.51 -1.95
CA LEU A 54 7.84 5.88 -1.97
C LEU A 54 8.73 4.82 -2.62
N SER A 55 8.33 3.54 -2.53
CA SER A 55 9.10 2.42 -3.07
C SER A 55 9.13 2.38 -4.59
N GLY A 56 10.10 1.65 -5.12
CA GLY A 56 10.33 1.46 -6.55
C GLY A 56 11.33 2.45 -7.14
N GLU A 57 11.50 2.33 -8.45
CA GLU A 57 12.32 3.23 -9.26
C GLU A 57 11.46 4.34 -9.87
N LYS A 58 11.95 5.58 -9.82
CA LYS A 58 11.25 6.77 -10.32
C LYS A 58 12.24 7.72 -10.99
N PHE A 59 11.77 8.49 -11.96
CA PHE A 59 12.59 9.44 -12.71
C PHE A 59 11.93 10.81 -12.77
N SER A 60 12.72 11.88 -12.72
CA SER A 60 12.27 13.26 -13.03
C SER A 60 12.43 13.62 -14.51
N MET A 61 12.43 12.61 -15.39
CA MET A 61 12.70 12.78 -16.83
C MET A 61 11.71 13.72 -17.51
N GLU A 62 10.41 13.57 -17.23
CA GLU A 62 9.38 14.42 -17.84
C GLU A 62 9.58 15.90 -17.44
N GLN A 63 9.81 16.16 -16.15
CA GLN A 63 10.11 17.50 -15.65
C GLN A 63 11.38 18.08 -16.29
N ALA A 64 12.46 17.31 -16.34
CA ALA A 64 13.73 17.74 -16.92
C ALA A 64 13.64 17.98 -18.43
N SER A 65 12.78 17.24 -19.14
CA SER A 65 12.55 17.48 -20.57
C SER A 65 11.73 18.74 -20.83
N ARG A 66 10.86 19.13 -19.90
CA ARG A 66 10.01 20.31 -20.00
C ARG A 66 10.74 21.60 -19.65
N ASP A 67 11.67 21.55 -18.70
CA ASP A 67 12.46 22.69 -18.24
C ASP A 67 13.93 22.28 -17.98
N PRO A 68 14.72 22.11 -19.05
CA PRO A 68 16.07 21.57 -18.96
C PRO A 68 17.09 22.54 -18.33
N ASP A 69 16.81 23.84 -18.30
CA ASP A 69 17.70 24.85 -17.74
C ASP A 69 17.68 24.82 -16.20
N ASN A 70 16.56 24.41 -15.60
CA ASN A 70 16.37 24.40 -14.14
C ASN A 70 16.33 23.00 -13.52
N TYR A 71 16.03 21.96 -14.30
CA TYR A 71 15.84 20.61 -13.77
C TYR A 71 16.70 19.56 -14.48
N PHE A 72 17.42 18.78 -13.67
CA PHE A 72 18.09 17.58 -14.13
C PHE A 72 17.18 16.35 -14.05
N ASN A 73 17.39 15.40 -14.94
CA ASN A 73 16.78 14.07 -14.82
C ASN A 73 17.53 13.25 -13.76
N PHE A 74 16.87 13.01 -12.64
CA PHE A 74 17.34 12.18 -11.54
C PHE A 74 16.62 10.85 -11.55
N ARG A 75 17.39 9.78 -11.28
CA ARG A 75 16.89 8.47 -10.89
C ARG A 75 16.77 8.44 -9.37
N MET A 76 15.61 8.03 -8.88
CA MET A 76 15.36 7.73 -7.47
C MET A 76 15.04 6.25 -7.35
N VAL A 77 15.67 5.56 -6.40
CA VAL A 77 15.35 4.16 -6.08
C VAL A 77 15.12 4.04 -4.59
N THR A 78 14.01 3.42 -4.24
CA THR A 78 13.64 3.16 -2.85
C THR A 78 13.18 1.71 -2.70
N CYS A 79 13.62 1.04 -1.64
CA CYS A 79 13.15 -0.31 -1.32
C CYS A 79 13.08 -0.54 0.20
N PRO A 80 12.27 -1.52 0.66
CA PRO A 80 12.25 -1.91 2.06
C PRO A 80 13.63 -2.43 2.50
N ALA A 81 14.13 -1.89 3.62
CA ALA A 81 15.40 -2.28 4.22
C ALA A 81 15.20 -3.05 5.54
N ALA A 82 14.24 -2.62 6.37
CA ALA A 82 13.87 -3.30 7.60
C ALA A 82 12.43 -2.95 8.04
N GLU A 83 11.90 -3.74 8.98
CA GLU A 83 10.67 -3.44 9.72
C GLU A 83 11.02 -3.50 11.21
N LEU A 84 10.74 -2.42 11.93
CA LEU A 84 11.02 -2.32 13.37
C LEU A 84 9.93 -3.04 14.18
N VAL A 85 10.24 -3.32 15.44
CA VAL A 85 9.33 -4.02 16.37
C VAL A 85 7.99 -3.32 16.58
N ASP A 86 7.95 -2.00 16.45
CA ASP A 86 6.74 -1.19 16.57
C ASP A 86 5.89 -1.18 15.29
N GLY A 87 6.36 -1.83 14.20
CA GLY A 87 5.73 -1.84 12.88
C GLY A 87 6.20 -0.72 11.95
N SER A 88 7.11 0.15 12.40
CA SER A 88 7.71 1.20 11.57
C SER A 88 8.50 0.58 10.43
N ARG A 89 8.33 1.12 9.21
CA ARG A 89 9.02 0.63 8.01
C ARG A 89 10.24 1.46 7.73
N VAL A 90 11.40 0.82 7.64
CA VAL A 90 12.65 1.46 7.21
C VAL A 90 12.87 1.16 5.74
N LEU A 91 12.99 2.22 4.94
CA LEU A 91 13.26 2.17 3.52
C LEU A 91 14.67 2.68 3.26
N TYR A 92 15.44 1.97 2.44
CA TYR A 92 16.62 2.55 1.82
C TYR A 92 16.18 3.42 0.64
N PHE A 93 16.78 4.59 0.49
CA PHE A 93 16.57 5.54 -0.60
C PHE A 93 17.91 5.98 -1.18
N GLU A 94 18.02 6.00 -2.50
CA GLU A 94 19.12 6.64 -3.21
C GLU A 94 18.64 7.51 -4.37
N GLN A 95 19.43 8.55 -4.64
CA GLN A 95 19.23 9.44 -5.78
C GLN A 95 20.54 9.60 -6.55
N ALA A 96 20.45 9.46 -7.87
CA ALA A 96 21.57 9.57 -8.79
C ALA A 96 21.17 10.37 -10.04
N PHE A 97 22.16 10.92 -10.75
CA PHE A 97 21.91 11.38 -12.12
C PHE A 97 21.58 10.19 -13.00
N TRP A 98 20.62 10.33 -13.91
CA TRP A 98 20.18 9.24 -14.77
C TRP A 98 21.30 8.60 -15.62
N ARG A 99 22.32 9.39 -15.99
CA ARG A 99 23.50 8.92 -16.75
C ARG A 99 24.53 8.17 -15.90
N THR A 100 24.51 8.35 -14.59
CA THR A 100 25.45 7.71 -13.65
C THR A 100 24.68 7.06 -12.50
N PRO A 101 23.80 6.08 -12.78
CA PRO A 101 22.95 5.46 -11.76
C PRO A 101 23.78 4.76 -10.68
N SER A 102 24.97 4.26 -11.04
CA SER A 102 25.93 3.63 -10.13
C SER A 102 26.75 4.63 -9.30
N LYS A 103 26.45 5.92 -9.32
CA LYS A 103 27.13 6.95 -8.50
C LYS A 103 26.08 7.85 -7.84
N PRO A 104 25.30 7.32 -6.86
CA PRO A 104 24.31 8.11 -6.17
C PRO A 104 24.97 9.25 -5.38
N PHE A 105 24.45 10.47 -5.54
CA PHE A 105 24.94 11.65 -4.82
C PHE A 105 24.23 11.83 -3.47
N ARG A 106 23.14 11.09 -3.24
CA ARG A 106 22.40 11.09 -1.98
C ARG A 106 21.90 9.68 -1.67
N GLN A 107 22.20 9.21 -0.47
CA GLN A 107 21.68 7.97 0.09
C GLN A 107 21.13 8.25 1.51
N ARG A 108 19.97 7.69 1.86
CA ARG A 108 19.27 7.89 3.13
C ARG A 108 18.52 6.64 3.57
N PHE A 109 18.28 6.53 4.87
CA PHE A 109 17.20 5.70 5.39
C PHE A 109 15.99 6.56 5.71
N TYR A 110 14.82 6.15 5.22
CA TYR A 110 13.54 6.73 5.59
C TYR A 110 12.81 5.81 6.56
N MET A 111 12.38 6.35 7.69
CA MET A 111 11.48 5.65 8.60
C MET A 111 10.06 6.18 8.40
N VAL A 112 9.14 5.28 8.06
CA VAL A 112 7.72 5.57 7.84
C VAL A 112 6.91 4.92 8.93
N LYS A 113 6.19 5.73 9.71
CA LYS A 113 5.36 5.26 10.81
C LYS A 113 4.13 6.16 10.99
N PRO A 114 3.08 5.71 11.67
CA PRO A 114 1.98 6.59 12.07
C PRO A 114 2.48 7.73 12.93
N CYS A 115 1.87 8.90 12.78
CA CYS A 115 2.08 9.95 13.77
C CYS A 115 1.60 9.49 15.16
N PRO A 116 2.32 9.87 16.23
CA PRO A 116 1.88 9.65 17.60
C PRO A 116 0.54 10.37 17.87
N LYS A 117 -0.20 9.92 18.88
CA LYS A 117 -1.60 10.35 19.10
C LYS A 117 -1.70 11.84 19.45
N GLU A 118 -0.64 12.38 20.03
CA GLU A 118 -0.51 13.77 20.47
C GLU A 118 -0.35 14.73 19.29
N MET A 119 0.05 14.24 18.11
CA MET A 119 0.23 15.05 16.89
C MET A 119 -0.99 14.95 15.96
N LYS A 120 -1.35 16.10 15.36
CA LYS A 120 -2.38 16.21 14.33
C LYS A 120 -1.81 15.93 12.93
N CYS A 121 -1.41 14.69 12.71
CA CYS A 121 -1.01 14.17 11.40
C CYS A 121 -1.29 12.67 11.31
N ASP A 122 -1.22 12.09 10.11
CA ASP A 122 -1.46 10.66 9.91
C ASP A 122 -0.17 9.84 9.86
N VAL A 123 0.85 10.34 9.15
CA VAL A 123 2.11 9.65 8.90
C VAL A 123 3.29 10.56 9.21
N GLU A 124 4.25 10.02 9.95
CA GLU A 124 5.57 10.60 10.19
C GLU A 124 6.58 9.94 9.25
N LEU A 125 7.30 10.76 8.48
CA LEU A 125 8.42 10.36 7.63
C LEU A 125 9.69 11.02 8.16
N SER A 126 10.59 10.23 8.73
CA SER A 126 11.88 10.71 9.23
C SER A 126 13.01 10.28 8.29
N SER A 127 13.99 11.15 8.06
CA SER A 127 15.13 10.89 7.18
C SER A 127 16.43 10.84 7.98
N TYR A 128 17.19 9.76 7.78
CA TYR A 128 18.44 9.48 8.50
C TYR A 128 19.61 9.37 7.53
N ALA A 129 20.75 9.92 7.94
CA ALA A 129 22.00 9.79 7.21
C ALA A 129 22.57 8.37 7.38
N ILE A 130 23.19 7.86 6.31
CA ILE A 130 23.94 6.60 6.32
C ILE A 130 25.39 6.92 6.70
N ARG A 131 25.98 6.15 7.61
CA ARG A 131 27.36 6.36 8.07
C ARG A 131 28.37 5.94 7.00
N ASP A 132 28.29 4.70 6.53
CA ASP A 132 29.12 4.19 5.45
C ASP A 132 28.30 4.09 4.16
N VAL A 133 28.35 5.12 3.31
CA VAL A 133 27.55 5.20 2.08
C VAL A 133 28.04 4.27 0.97
N GLU A 134 29.30 3.82 1.01
CA GLU A 134 29.81 2.90 0.00
C GLU A 134 29.28 1.48 0.23
N GLU A 135 29.11 1.09 1.50
CA GLU A 135 28.51 -0.20 1.86
C GLU A 135 27.09 -0.35 1.28
N TYR A 136 26.30 0.72 1.19
CA TYR A 136 24.88 0.65 0.79
C TYR A 136 24.60 1.01 -0.67
N LYS A 137 25.63 1.30 -1.45
CA LYS A 137 25.46 1.66 -2.86
C LYS A 137 24.72 0.58 -3.68
N ASN A 138 23.70 0.99 -4.44
CA ASN A 138 22.81 0.09 -5.19
C ASN A 138 22.17 -0.99 -4.29
N PHE A 139 21.85 -0.67 -3.03
CA PHE A 139 21.31 -1.63 -2.05
C PHE A 139 20.09 -2.38 -2.58
N CYS A 140 19.20 -1.69 -3.30
CA CYS A 140 17.95 -2.28 -3.82
C CYS A 140 18.16 -3.30 -4.94
N ASP A 141 19.31 -3.27 -5.62
CA ASP A 141 19.64 -4.22 -6.70
C ASP A 141 20.25 -5.52 -6.14
N ARG A 142 20.66 -5.53 -4.86
CA ARG A 142 21.27 -6.69 -4.21
C ARG A 142 20.21 -7.74 -3.91
N SER A 143 20.58 -9.02 -4.03
CA SER A 143 19.69 -10.13 -3.66
C SER A 143 19.24 -9.98 -2.20
N LYS A 144 17.97 -10.30 -1.90
CA LYS A 144 17.39 -10.17 -0.55
C LYS A 144 18.16 -10.95 0.53
N ALA A 145 18.96 -11.95 0.14
CA ALA A 145 19.83 -12.71 1.05
C ALA A 145 20.95 -11.87 1.68
N SER A 146 21.33 -10.75 1.05
CA SER A 146 22.36 -9.82 1.53
C SER A 146 21.84 -8.85 2.61
N ALA A 147 20.52 -8.75 2.80
CA ALA A 147 19.87 -7.84 3.76
C ALA A 147 19.88 -8.38 5.21
N HIS A 148 20.65 -9.43 5.49
CA HIS A 148 20.80 -10.00 6.83
C HIS A 148 21.54 -9.08 7.82
N PHE A 149 22.10 -7.96 7.33
CA PHE A 149 22.89 -7.01 8.12
C PHE A 149 22.06 -6.15 9.07
N LEU A 150 20.81 -5.81 8.71
CA LEU A 150 19.95 -4.97 9.55
C LEU A 150 19.16 -5.74 10.63
N ARG A 151 19.29 -7.08 10.68
CA ARG A 151 18.70 -7.91 11.76
C ARG A 151 19.53 -7.92 13.06
N LYS A 152 20.61 -7.14 13.14
CA LYS A 152 21.47 -7.01 14.34
C LYS A 152 21.19 -5.75 15.18
N LEU A 153 20.13 -5.00 14.87
CA LEU A 153 19.63 -3.90 15.70
C LEU A 153 18.37 -4.33 16.45
#